data_AF-A0AAW0QAF3-F1
#
_entry.id   AF-A0AAW0QAF3-F1
#
_cell.length_a   1.000
_cell.length_b   1.000
_cell.length_c   1.000
_cell.angle_alpha   90.00
_cell.angle_beta   90.00
_cell.angle_gamma   90.00
#
_symmetry.space_group_name_H-M   'P 1'
#
loop_
_entity.id
_entity.type
_entity.pdbx_description
1 polymer ?
#
loop_
_entity_poly.entity_id
_entity_poly.type
_entity_poly.pdbx_seq_one_letter_code
_entity_poly.pdbx_strand_id
1 'polypeptide(L)'
;MPPGRRGRCRRVCAAAVAGCCAVSAAAARFRGVFAHLELSRNTPGAMATERSFPDSLIDEDPQKALEALNKALQEEKDNAEWFCQRAYAHILLNNYSCAADDAKKAQQLNPNLPQAFMRTGIAEYHLNHLEPAHAAFTQGQQLDVSDKSFEVWIKRCEEKMGEEKQNGDVPKPAAPVVKHDWYQTESQVIVTVMVKNVPKDGVSVSFTERELSATVRLASGDNYNLNLHLLHPIVPQQSNFKILSTKVEIKMKKTDAIRWEKLEGEGQDSNIKHFNPHQYPSSSHCTQKWDKMVVDLGEEEKNENLEGDAALNKLFQQIYSDGSDEVKRAMNKSFMESGGTVLSTNWTDVGKRKVDMNPPDDVEFKKY
;
A
#
# COMPACT_ATOMS: atom_id res chain seq x y z
N MET A 1 55.47 -52.25 47.53
CA MET A 1 55.85 -53.64 47.89
C MET A 1 56.09 -53.69 49.40
N PRO A 2 55.80 -54.78 50.12
CA PRO A 2 54.68 -55.74 50.04
C PRO A 2 53.79 -55.58 51.30
N PRO A 3 53.34 -56.66 51.98
CA PRO A 3 52.04 -57.36 51.86
C PRO A 3 51.02 -56.95 52.95
N GLY A 4 49.76 -57.40 53.01
CA GLY A 4 49.03 -58.37 52.20
C GLY A 4 48.69 -59.69 52.92
N ARG A 5 47.43 -59.85 53.40
CA ARG A 5 46.66 -61.08 53.76
C ARG A 5 45.81 -60.84 55.04
N ARG A 6 44.65 -61.47 55.29
CA ARG A 6 43.54 -62.08 54.51
C ARG A 6 42.70 -62.90 55.51
N GLY A 7 41.38 -62.74 55.48
CA GLY A 7 40.40 -63.75 55.92
C GLY A 7 39.78 -63.57 57.30
N ARG A 8 38.56 -64.05 57.58
CA ARG A 8 37.42 -64.53 56.76
C ARG A 8 36.35 -65.03 57.75
N CYS A 9 35.06 -64.94 57.40
CA CYS A 9 33.95 -65.77 57.94
C CYS A 9 33.56 -65.56 59.43
N ARG A 10 32.32 -65.77 59.88
CA ARG A 10 30.97 -65.89 59.23
C ARG A 10 29.92 -65.95 60.36
N ARG A 11 28.67 -65.52 60.08
CA ARG A 11 27.38 -66.01 60.68
C ARG A 11 27.12 -65.69 62.18
N VAL A 12 25.88 -65.68 62.72
CA VAL A 12 24.48 -65.41 62.27
C VAL A 12 23.55 -65.49 63.53
N CYS A 13 22.40 -64.80 63.57
CA CYS A 13 21.28 -64.93 64.55
C CYS A 13 21.55 -64.52 66.03
N ALA A 14 20.55 -64.25 66.90
CA ALA A 14 19.14 -63.80 66.76
C ALA A 14 18.52 -63.49 68.16
N ALA A 15 17.29 -62.92 68.17
CA ALA A 15 16.33 -62.74 69.29
C ALA A 15 16.66 -61.68 70.39
N ALA A 16 15.78 -60.83 70.95
CA ALA A 16 14.32 -60.51 70.88
C ALA A 16 13.52 -60.74 72.19
N VAL A 17 13.02 -59.65 72.81
CA VAL A 17 12.00 -59.51 73.90
C VAL A 17 11.52 -58.02 73.89
N ALA A 18 10.32 -57.56 74.29
CA ALA A 18 8.92 -58.00 74.13
C ALA A 18 7.94 -56.86 74.59
N GLY A 19 6.66 -56.89 74.18
CA GLY A 19 5.54 -56.05 74.70
C GLY A 19 5.00 -54.99 73.68
N CYS A 20 3.78 -55.07 73.12
CA CYS A 20 2.39 -55.07 73.67
C CYS A 20 1.94 -53.66 74.20
N CYS A 21 0.78 -53.06 73.86
CA CYS A 21 -0.53 -53.59 73.41
C CYS A 21 -1.39 -52.58 72.57
N ALA A 22 -2.42 -53.10 71.87
CA ALA A 22 -3.74 -52.53 71.48
C ALA A 22 -3.86 -51.12 70.82
N VAL A 23 -4.33 -50.94 69.57
CA VAL A 23 -5.71 -51.08 68.99
C VAL A 23 -6.70 -49.95 69.33
N SER A 24 -7.04 -49.10 68.34
CA SER A 24 -8.41 -48.96 67.77
C SER A 24 -8.45 -47.95 66.60
N ALA A 25 -9.57 -47.88 65.86
CA ALA A 25 -9.70 -47.21 64.56
C ALA A 25 -10.48 -45.88 64.60
N ALA A 26 -10.25 -45.01 63.60
CA ALA A 26 -11.27 -44.11 63.04
C ALA A 26 -10.87 -43.62 61.64
N ALA A 27 -11.79 -43.71 60.68
CA ALA A 27 -11.69 -43.06 59.38
C ALA A 27 -12.62 -41.84 59.33
N ALA A 28 -12.14 -40.70 58.84
CA ALA A 28 -12.99 -39.55 58.52
C ALA A 28 -12.53 -38.93 57.19
N ARG A 29 -13.47 -38.81 56.25
CA ARG A 29 -13.30 -38.21 54.93
C ARG A 29 -13.45 -36.70 55.06
N PHE A 30 -12.78 -35.91 54.22
CA PHE A 30 -13.38 -34.67 53.72
C PHE A 30 -12.95 -34.37 52.29
N ARG A 31 -13.94 -34.26 51.40
CA ARG A 31 -13.76 -33.79 50.03
C ARG A 31 -14.94 -32.87 49.72
N GLY A 32 -14.67 -31.57 49.56
CA GLY A 32 -15.47 -30.69 48.71
C GLY A 32 -16.41 -29.67 49.37
N VAL A 33 -16.44 -28.52 48.68
CA VAL A 33 -17.63 -27.74 48.29
C VAL A 33 -18.10 -26.59 49.22
N PHE A 34 -18.01 -25.40 48.62
CA PHE A 34 -18.77 -24.13 48.82
C PHE A 34 -18.35 -23.08 49.85
N ALA A 35 -18.37 -21.85 49.32
CA ALA A 35 -18.05 -20.57 49.94
C ALA A 35 -19.11 -20.07 50.92
N HIS A 36 -18.70 -19.15 51.80
CA HIS A 36 -19.55 -18.04 52.19
C HIS A 36 -18.75 -16.76 52.46
N LEU A 37 -19.36 -15.64 52.07
CA LEU A 37 -18.92 -14.23 52.12
C LEU A 37 -18.47 -13.69 53.50
N GLU A 38 -17.62 -12.64 53.46
CA GLU A 38 -17.66 -11.35 54.21
C GLU A 38 -17.79 -11.40 55.76
N LEU A 39 -17.11 -10.61 56.61
CA LEU A 39 -16.38 -9.33 56.48
C LEU A 39 -15.42 -9.18 57.68
N SER A 40 -14.25 -8.55 57.48
CA SER A 40 -13.84 -7.42 58.33
C SER A 40 -12.78 -6.56 57.62
N ARG A 41 -12.85 -5.25 57.79
CA ARG A 41 -12.15 -4.25 56.98
C ARG A 41 -10.88 -3.72 57.66
N ASN A 42 -10.04 -3.13 56.82
CA ASN A 42 -9.18 -1.97 57.11
C ASN A 42 -7.80 -2.21 57.78
N THR A 43 -6.80 -2.49 56.94
CA THR A 43 -5.42 -2.00 57.13
C THR A 43 -4.95 -1.31 55.83
N PRO A 44 -4.80 0.02 55.79
CA PRO A 44 -4.31 0.72 54.61
C PRO A 44 -2.77 0.63 54.53
N GLY A 45 -2.24 -0.17 53.60
CA GLY A 45 -0.79 -0.25 53.40
C GLY A 45 -0.23 -1.50 52.69
N ALA A 46 -1.05 -2.47 52.28
CA ALA A 46 -0.56 -3.73 51.70
C ALA A 46 -1.44 -4.29 50.55
N MET A 47 -1.70 -3.49 49.50
CA MET A 47 -2.29 -3.96 48.24
C MET A 47 -1.54 -3.34 47.04
N ALA A 48 -0.28 -3.75 46.85
CA ALA A 48 0.56 -3.27 45.75
C ALA A 48 1.43 -4.40 45.14
N THR A 49 0.95 -5.65 45.16
CA THR A 49 1.69 -6.83 44.65
C THR A 49 0.73 -7.94 44.18
N GLU A 50 -0.07 -7.69 43.13
CA GLU A 50 -0.64 -8.72 42.22
C GLU A 50 -1.38 -8.05 41.04
N ARG A 51 -0.62 -7.47 40.10
CA ARG A 51 -1.10 -6.92 38.82
C ARG A 51 -0.13 -7.23 37.66
N SER A 52 0.34 -8.47 37.58
CA SER A 52 0.96 -8.97 36.34
C SER A 52 -0.14 -9.61 35.48
N PHE A 53 -0.09 -9.42 34.17
CA PHE A 53 -1.03 -10.03 33.23
C PHE A 53 -0.35 -11.28 32.63
N PRO A 54 -0.63 -12.49 33.14
CA PRO A 54 0.01 -13.69 32.62
C PRO A 54 -0.42 -13.93 31.17
N ASP A 55 0.50 -14.39 30.32
CA ASP A 55 0.24 -14.62 28.89
C ASP A 55 -1.02 -15.49 28.65
N SER A 56 -1.31 -16.46 29.52
CA SER A 56 -2.52 -17.30 29.44
C SER A 56 -3.83 -16.51 29.53
N LEU A 57 -3.87 -15.40 30.27
CA LEU A 57 -5.06 -14.53 30.34
C LEU A 57 -5.22 -13.69 29.05
N ILE A 58 -4.11 -13.39 28.39
CA ILE A 58 -4.07 -12.67 27.12
C ILE A 58 -4.49 -13.61 25.98
N ASP A 59 -4.12 -14.89 26.06
CA ASP A 59 -4.52 -15.95 25.13
C ASP A 59 -6.03 -16.25 25.17
N GLU A 60 -6.67 -16.20 26.35
CA GLU A 60 -8.11 -16.46 26.50
C GLU A 60 -8.99 -15.33 25.94
N ASP A 61 -8.66 -14.07 26.21
CA ASP A 61 -9.47 -12.89 25.84
C ASP A 61 -8.58 -11.67 25.51
N PRO A 62 -7.92 -11.62 24.33
CA PRO A 62 -6.93 -10.57 24.03
C PRO A 62 -7.54 -9.16 23.99
N GLN A 63 -8.82 -9.02 23.66
CA GLN A 63 -9.52 -7.73 23.70
C GLN A 63 -9.71 -7.20 25.14
N LYS A 64 -10.12 -8.07 26.08
CA LYS A 64 -10.30 -7.69 27.49
C LYS A 64 -8.94 -7.42 28.15
N ALA A 65 -7.94 -8.21 27.81
CA ALA A 65 -6.56 -7.99 28.25
C ALA A 65 -6.05 -6.61 27.80
N LEU A 66 -6.27 -6.24 26.53
CA LEU A 66 -5.89 -4.92 26.00
C LEU A 66 -6.60 -3.77 26.75
N GLU A 67 -7.91 -3.88 27.02
CA GLU A 67 -8.63 -2.89 27.85
C GLU A 67 -8.06 -2.76 29.27
N ALA A 68 -7.72 -3.88 29.91
CA ALA A 68 -7.19 -3.90 31.26
C ALA A 68 -5.76 -3.33 31.32
N LEU A 69 -4.91 -3.68 30.34
CA LEU A 69 -3.56 -3.13 30.15
C LEU A 69 -3.60 -1.63 29.85
N ASN A 70 -4.58 -1.15 29.07
CA ASN A 70 -4.78 0.27 28.83
C ASN A 70 -5.15 1.03 30.12
N LYS A 71 -5.98 0.46 30.99
CA LYS A 71 -6.30 1.06 32.30
C LYS A 71 -5.08 1.04 33.22
N ALA A 72 -4.35 -0.07 33.26
CA ALA A 72 -3.11 -0.19 34.03
C ALA A 72 -2.07 0.87 33.60
N LEU A 73 -1.82 1.02 32.30
CA LEU A 73 -0.90 2.01 31.73
C LEU A 73 -1.35 3.48 31.89
N GLN A 74 -2.61 3.75 32.27
CA GLN A 74 -3.04 5.09 32.70
C GLN A 74 -2.58 5.40 34.14
N GLU A 75 -2.52 4.38 35.00
CA GLU A 75 -2.04 4.47 36.39
C GLU A 75 -0.51 4.48 36.46
N GLU A 76 0.18 3.51 35.81
CA GLU A 76 1.65 3.46 35.72
C GLU A 76 2.11 3.59 34.26
N LYS A 77 2.61 4.76 33.88
CA LYS A 77 2.84 5.14 32.47
C LYS A 77 4.11 4.57 31.84
N ASP A 78 5.02 4.06 32.66
CA ASP A 78 6.39 3.70 32.31
C ASP A 78 6.74 2.23 32.65
N ASN A 79 5.71 1.37 32.76
CA ASN A 79 5.89 -0.05 33.05
C ASN A 79 6.19 -0.86 31.76
N ALA A 80 7.45 -1.24 31.58
CA ALA A 80 7.93 -1.96 30.38
C ALA A 80 7.25 -3.33 30.16
N GLU A 81 6.91 -4.05 31.23
CA GLU A 81 6.28 -5.37 31.15
C GLU A 81 4.85 -5.25 30.58
N TRP A 82 4.10 -4.24 31.04
CA TRP A 82 2.75 -3.97 30.53
C TRP A 82 2.73 -3.51 29.07
N PHE A 83 3.72 -2.74 28.60
CA PHE A 83 3.87 -2.47 27.16
C PHE A 83 4.16 -3.75 26.37
N CYS A 84 5.00 -4.66 26.88
CA CYS A 84 5.28 -5.95 26.24
C CYS A 84 4.04 -6.86 26.19
N GLN A 85 3.24 -6.91 27.27
CA GLN A 85 1.97 -7.64 27.33
C GLN A 85 0.91 -7.01 26.41
N ARG A 86 0.85 -5.68 26.30
CA ARG A 86 -0.06 -4.99 25.37
C ARG A 86 0.33 -5.20 23.91
N ALA A 87 1.62 -5.19 23.59
CA ALA A 87 2.12 -5.60 22.28
C ALA A 87 1.72 -7.04 21.93
N TYR A 88 1.75 -7.97 22.90
CA TYR A 88 1.28 -9.33 22.67
C TYR A 88 -0.23 -9.39 22.37
N ALA A 89 -1.06 -8.71 23.15
CA ALA A 89 -2.49 -8.61 22.88
C ALA A 89 -2.78 -8.02 21.48
N HIS A 90 -2.02 -7.00 21.06
CA HIS A 90 -2.11 -6.45 19.71
C HIS A 90 -1.69 -7.45 18.62
N ILE A 91 -0.67 -8.28 18.84
CA ILE A 91 -0.26 -9.36 17.90
C ILE A 91 -1.38 -10.39 17.72
N LEU A 92 -2.00 -10.86 18.81
CA LEU A 92 -3.12 -11.81 18.75
C LEU A 92 -4.35 -11.22 18.02
N LEU A 93 -4.49 -9.90 18.03
CA LEU A 93 -5.54 -9.18 17.31
C LEU A 93 -5.15 -8.76 15.87
N ASN A 94 -3.97 -9.17 15.39
CA ASN A 94 -3.39 -8.78 14.09
C ASN A 94 -3.14 -7.27 13.92
N ASN A 95 -3.08 -6.52 15.02
CA ASN A 95 -2.82 -5.07 15.05
C ASN A 95 -1.30 -4.79 15.11
N TYR A 96 -0.57 -5.25 14.09
CA TYR A 96 0.90 -5.33 14.13
C TYR A 96 1.62 -3.97 14.24
N SER A 97 1.05 -2.89 13.70
CA SER A 97 1.62 -1.53 13.84
C SER A 97 1.69 -1.10 15.31
N CYS A 98 0.55 -1.15 16.00
CA CYS A 98 0.44 -0.84 17.43
C CYS A 98 1.32 -1.76 18.28
N ALA A 99 1.42 -3.04 17.92
CA ALA A 99 2.31 -3.99 18.59
C ALA A 99 3.79 -3.62 18.46
N ALA A 100 4.23 -3.19 17.28
CA ALA A 100 5.62 -2.76 17.06
C ALA A 100 5.95 -1.51 17.88
N ASP A 101 5.06 -0.53 17.95
CA ASP A 101 5.25 0.69 18.73
C ASP A 101 5.33 0.41 20.24
N ASP A 102 4.43 -0.42 20.77
CA ASP A 102 4.43 -0.84 22.17
C ASP A 102 5.68 -1.66 22.54
N ALA A 103 6.07 -2.61 21.69
CA ALA A 103 7.24 -3.44 21.94
C ALA A 103 8.55 -2.62 21.85
N LYS A 104 8.64 -1.66 20.93
CA LYS A 104 9.75 -0.68 20.90
C LYS A 104 9.77 0.21 22.15
N LYS A 105 8.61 0.66 22.65
CA LYS A 105 8.54 1.41 23.91
C LYS A 105 8.96 0.56 25.11
N ALA A 106 8.58 -0.72 25.15
CA ALA A 106 9.05 -1.67 26.16
C ALA A 106 10.59 -1.82 26.14
N GLN A 107 11.20 -1.93 24.96
CA GLN A 107 12.67 -1.97 24.80
C GLN A 107 13.36 -0.68 25.27
N GLN A 108 12.77 0.50 25.02
CA GLN A 108 13.30 1.79 25.50
C GLN A 108 13.29 1.89 27.03
N LEU A 109 12.24 1.36 27.67
CA LEU A 109 12.09 1.36 29.12
C LEU A 109 12.94 0.29 29.81
N ASN A 110 13.06 -0.90 29.21
CA ASN A 110 13.91 -1.98 29.69
C ASN A 110 14.62 -2.71 28.52
N PRO A 111 15.88 -2.37 28.21
CA PRO A 111 16.66 -3.03 27.17
C PRO A 111 17.00 -4.51 27.46
N ASN A 112 16.81 -4.99 28.70
CA ASN A 112 17.13 -6.36 29.11
C ASN A 112 15.89 -7.27 29.16
N LEU A 113 14.92 -7.05 28.26
CA LEU A 113 13.68 -7.81 28.18
C LEU A 113 13.60 -8.59 26.84
N PRO A 114 14.02 -9.87 26.80
CA PRO A 114 14.01 -10.68 25.57
C PRO A 114 12.63 -10.75 24.90
N GLN A 115 11.56 -10.82 25.70
CA GLN A 115 10.19 -10.85 25.21
C GLN A 115 9.83 -9.60 24.38
N ALA A 116 10.33 -8.42 24.73
CA ALA A 116 10.07 -7.20 23.94
C ALA A 116 10.77 -7.25 22.57
N PHE A 117 11.91 -7.92 22.44
CA PHE A 117 12.55 -8.19 21.15
C PHE A 117 11.77 -9.23 20.34
N MET A 118 11.27 -10.29 20.98
CA MET A 118 10.40 -11.28 20.36
C MET A 118 9.11 -10.65 19.80
N ARG A 119 8.39 -9.83 20.60
CA ARG A 119 7.15 -9.18 20.14
C ARG A 119 7.42 -8.18 19.00
N THR A 120 8.49 -7.37 19.07
CA THR A 120 8.89 -6.48 17.96
C THR A 120 9.19 -7.27 16.68
N GLY A 121 10.00 -8.33 16.76
CA GLY A 121 10.36 -9.13 15.59
C GLY A 121 9.13 -9.76 14.91
N ILE A 122 8.19 -10.29 15.69
CA ILE A 122 6.93 -10.84 15.17
C ILE A 122 6.11 -9.74 14.49
N ALA A 123 5.94 -8.59 15.14
CA ALA A 123 5.18 -7.47 14.58
C ALA A 123 5.76 -6.98 13.24
N GLU A 124 7.08 -6.72 13.19
CA GLU A 124 7.75 -6.26 11.96
C GLU A 124 7.75 -7.32 10.84
N TYR A 125 7.86 -8.61 11.17
CA TYR A 125 7.75 -9.70 10.20
C TYR A 125 6.38 -9.73 9.48
N HIS A 126 5.31 -9.47 10.24
CA HIS A 126 3.95 -9.37 9.71
C HIS A 126 3.69 -8.04 8.96
N LEU A 127 4.41 -6.96 9.28
CA LEU A 127 4.44 -5.71 8.51
C LEU A 127 5.33 -5.79 7.25
N ASN A 128 5.95 -6.94 6.98
CA ASN A 128 6.90 -7.17 5.88
C ASN A 128 8.22 -6.38 5.98
N HIS A 129 8.59 -5.92 7.17
CA HIS A 129 9.89 -5.30 7.46
C HIS A 129 10.89 -6.37 7.93
N LEU A 130 11.37 -7.21 6.99
CA LEU A 130 12.14 -8.41 7.31
C LEU A 130 13.53 -8.12 7.92
N GLU A 131 14.20 -7.08 7.46
CA GLU A 131 15.52 -6.66 7.97
C GLU A 131 15.40 -6.16 9.44
N PRO A 132 14.50 -5.23 9.82
CA PRO A 132 14.21 -4.92 11.22
C PRO A 132 13.78 -6.13 12.07
N ALA A 133 12.97 -7.03 11.52
CA ALA A 133 12.53 -8.23 12.23
C ALA A 133 13.70 -9.15 12.57
N HIS A 134 14.57 -9.46 11.59
CA HIS A 134 15.78 -10.27 11.78
C HIS A 134 16.74 -9.67 12.82
N ALA A 135 16.96 -8.35 12.74
CA ALA A 135 17.78 -7.63 13.72
C ALA A 135 17.19 -7.72 15.14
N ALA A 136 15.87 -7.54 15.30
CA ALA A 136 15.20 -7.65 16.59
C ALA A 136 15.31 -9.07 17.18
N PHE A 137 15.06 -10.12 16.39
CA PHE A 137 15.21 -11.50 16.86
C PHE A 137 16.67 -11.85 17.22
N THR A 138 17.64 -11.37 16.45
CA THR A 138 19.08 -11.56 16.73
C THR A 138 19.49 -10.89 18.04
N GLN A 139 18.99 -9.68 18.33
CA GLN A 139 19.23 -8.99 19.60
C GLN A 139 18.55 -9.72 20.78
N GLY A 140 17.31 -10.19 20.60
CA GLY A 140 16.62 -10.98 21.62
C GLY A 140 17.35 -12.28 21.96
N GLN A 141 17.89 -12.99 20.96
CA GLN A 141 18.70 -14.20 21.14
C GLN A 141 19.99 -13.95 21.95
N GLN A 142 20.58 -12.76 21.86
CA GLN A 142 21.77 -12.41 22.67
C GLN A 142 21.43 -12.22 24.16
N LEU A 143 20.18 -11.85 24.46
CA LEU A 143 19.69 -11.68 25.84
C LEU A 143 19.18 -13.00 26.44
N ASP A 144 18.50 -13.84 25.64
CA ASP A 144 18.12 -15.21 26.01
C ASP A 144 18.60 -16.23 24.97
N VAL A 145 19.82 -16.73 25.19
CA VAL A 145 20.48 -17.75 24.35
C VAL A 145 19.82 -19.13 24.52
N SER A 146 18.96 -19.32 25.54
CA SER A 146 18.30 -20.60 25.80
C SER A 146 17.00 -20.76 25.02
N ASP A 147 16.33 -19.66 24.64
CA ASP A 147 15.08 -19.72 23.90
C ASP A 147 15.32 -19.97 22.39
N LYS A 148 15.05 -21.20 21.97
CA LYS A 148 15.12 -21.63 20.57
C LYS A 148 14.09 -20.96 19.66
N SER A 149 13.07 -20.31 20.22
CA SER A 149 12.06 -19.57 19.45
C SER A 149 12.70 -18.49 18.57
N PHE A 150 13.75 -17.80 19.07
CA PHE A 150 14.49 -16.83 18.28
C PHE A 150 15.16 -17.46 17.05
N GLU A 151 15.78 -18.64 17.19
CA GLU A 151 16.42 -19.35 16.08
C GLU A 151 15.41 -19.72 14.97
N VAL A 152 14.21 -20.14 15.36
CA VAL A 152 13.12 -20.46 14.42
C VAL A 152 12.67 -19.21 13.67
N TRP A 153 12.49 -18.09 14.36
CA TRP A 153 12.08 -16.83 13.75
C TRP A 153 13.16 -16.21 12.85
N ILE A 154 14.44 -16.27 13.25
CA ILE A 154 15.59 -15.83 12.44
C ILE A 154 15.62 -16.58 11.10
N LYS A 155 15.55 -17.91 11.12
CA LYS A 155 15.49 -18.73 9.90
C LYS A 155 14.29 -18.39 9.03
N ARG A 156 13.12 -18.19 9.65
CA ARG A 156 11.90 -17.79 8.94
C ARG A 156 12.00 -16.41 8.28
N CYS A 157 12.72 -15.47 8.88
CA CYS A 157 13.07 -14.18 8.23
C CYS A 157 14.02 -14.40 7.06
N GLU A 158 15.07 -15.20 7.22
CA GLU A 158 16.06 -15.50 6.17
C GLU A 158 15.44 -16.20 4.96
N GLU A 159 14.57 -17.19 5.19
CA GLU A 159 13.78 -17.86 4.15
C GLU A 159 12.92 -16.85 3.38
N LYS A 160 12.15 -16.00 4.07
CA LYS A 160 11.29 -15.00 3.43
C LYS A 160 12.07 -13.91 2.68
N MET A 161 13.22 -13.48 3.21
CA MET A 161 14.15 -12.59 2.48
C MET A 161 14.78 -13.28 1.26
N GLY A 162 15.00 -14.59 1.33
CA GLY A 162 15.42 -15.41 0.20
C GLY A 162 14.34 -15.53 -0.88
N GLU A 163 13.08 -15.70 -0.49
CA GLU A 163 11.92 -15.69 -1.40
C GLU A 163 11.73 -14.33 -2.08
N GLU A 164 11.91 -13.21 -1.37
CA GLU A 164 11.87 -11.87 -1.97
C GLU A 164 13.02 -11.67 -2.97
N LYS A 165 14.24 -12.13 -2.63
CA LYS A 165 15.41 -12.04 -3.53
C LYS A 165 15.28 -12.96 -4.75
N GLN A 166 14.70 -14.15 -4.61
CA GLN A 166 14.45 -15.06 -5.74
C GLN A 166 13.27 -14.59 -6.62
N ASN A 167 12.21 -13.99 -6.06
CA ASN A 167 11.18 -13.31 -6.84
C ASN A 167 11.70 -12.03 -7.53
N GLY A 168 12.83 -11.48 -7.07
CA GLY A 168 13.52 -10.36 -7.72
C GLY A 168 14.32 -10.73 -8.96
N ASP A 169 14.74 -11.99 -9.12
CA ASP A 169 15.70 -12.41 -10.17
C ASP A 169 15.25 -13.65 -10.97
N VAL A 170 14.01 -14.13 -10.77
CA VAL A 170 13.35 -15.11 -11.65
C VAL A 170 12.00 -14.56 -12.10
N PRO A 171 11.73 -14.45 -13.42
CA PRO A 171 10.43 -14.02 -13.90
C PRO A 171 9.37 -15.07 -13.54
N LYS A 172 8.59 -14.76 -12.51
CA LYS A 172 7.36 -15.48 -12.11
C LYS A 172 6.53 -15.80 -13.37
N PRO A 173 6.14 -17.07 -13.62
CA PRO A 173 5.33 -17.41 -14.78
C PRO A 173 4.06 -16.58 -14.75
N ALA A 174 3.89 -15.74 -15.78
CA ALA A 174 3.01 -14.59 -15.70
C ALA A 174 1.53 -15.01 -15.65
N ALA A 175 0.93 -14.89 -14.47
CA ALA A 175 -0.42 -14.32 -14.41
C ALA A 175 -0.34 -13.00 -15.20
N PRO A 176 -1.26 -12.74 -16.15
CA PRO A 176 -1.12 -11.61 -17.06
C PRO A 176 -1.05 -10.32 -16.25
N VAL A 177 0.12 -9.68 -16.24
CA VAL A 177 0.32 -8.41 -15.54
C VAL A 177 -0.53 -7.38 -16.27
N VAL A 178 -1.73 -7.17 -15.73
CA VAL A 178 -2.65 -6.14 -16.18
C VAL A 178 -2.00 -4.80 -15.88
N LYS A 179 -1.30 -4.28 -16.89
CA LYS A 179 -0.73 -2.95 -16.87
C LYS A 179 -1.88 -1.95 -16.86
N HIS A 180 -1.84 -1.00 -15.94
CA HIS A 180 -2.62 0.22 -16.05
C HIS A 180 -1.69 1.40 -16.28
N ASP A 181 -2.20 2.41 -16.97
CA ASP A 181 -1.52 3.66 -17.27
C ASP A 181 -2.51 4.81 -17.04
N TRP A 182 -2.03 5.98 -16.64
CA TRP A 182 -2.89 7.11 -16.31
C TRP A 182 -2.40 8.41 -16.94
N TYR A 183 -3.36 9.22 -17.37
CA TYR A 183 -3.10 10.57 -17.83
C TYR A 183 -4.18 11.50 -17.28
N GLN A 184 -3.99 12.80 -17.44
CA GLN A 184 -4.93 13.80 -16.96
C GLN A 184 -5.12 14.91 -17.99
N THR A 185 -6.31 15.48 -17.98
CA THR A 185 -6.59 16.79 -18.57
C THR A 185 -6.71 17.83 -17.46
N GLU A 186 -6.98 19.07 -17.83
CA GLU A 186 -7.24 20.15 -16.87
C GLU A 186 -8.40 19.82 -15.91
N SER A 187 -9.40 19.04 -16.36
CA SER A 187 -10.64 18.80 -15.58
C SER A 187 -10.97 17.34 -15.30
N GLN A 188 -10.20 16.38 -15.81
CA GLN A 188 -10.41 14.94 -15.61
C GLN A 188 -9.08 14.20 -15.38
N VAL A 189 -9.14 13.09 -14.65
CA VAL A 189 -8.07 12.08 -14.56
C VAL A 189 -8.59 10.81 -15.23
N ILE A 190 -7.79 10.20 -16.10
CA ILE A 190 -8.17 9.01 -16.84
C ILE A 190 -7.17 7.90 -16.51
N VAL A 191 -7.67 6.82 -15.91
CA VAL A 191 -6.91 5.58 -15.68
C VAL A 191 -7.34 4.57 -16.72
N THR A 192 -6.38 3.97 -17.42
CA THR A 192 -6.61 2.98 -18.47
C THR A 192 -6.02 1.65 -18.06
N VAL A 193 -6.85 0.61 -18.00
CA VAL A 193 -6.47 -0.74 -17.56
C VAL A 193 -6.40 -1.61 -18.82
N MET A 194 -5.21 -2.15 -19.15
CA MET A 194 -5.00 -2.93 -20.37
C MET A 194 -5.43 -4.39 -20.17
N VAL A 195 -6.69 -4.67 -20.51
CA VAL A 195 -7.35 -5.98 -20.41
C VAL A 195 -8.10 -6.26 -21.71
N LYS A 196 -7.85 -7.43 -22.31
CA LYS A 196 -8.49 -7.87 -23.55
C LYS A 196 -9.73 -8.72 -23.25
N ASN A 197 -10.76 -8.58 -24.08
CA ASN A 197 -11.98 -9.41 -24.07
C ASN A 197 -12.71 -9.47 -22.72
N VAL A 198 -12.90 -8.31 -22.07
CA VAL A 198 -13.65 -8.21 -20.82
C VAL A 198 -15.17 -8.19 -21.09
N PRO A 199 -15.98 -9.05 -20.45
CA PRO A 199 -17.44 -8.99 -20.58
C PRO A 199 -18.00 -7.77 -19.85
N LYS A 200 -19.07 -7.16 -20.40
CA LYS A 200 -19.66 -5.92 -19.84
C LYS A 200 -20.16 -6.11 -18.40
N ASP A 201 -20.69 -7.29 -18.09
CA ASP A 201 -21.19 -7.67 -16.76
C ASP A 201 -20.08 -8.12 -15.78
N GLY A 202 -18.83 -8.19 -16.25
CA GLY A 202 -17.66 -8.58 -15.46
C GLY A 202 -16.83 -7.41 -14.93
N VAL A 203 -17.32 -6.18 -15.05
CA VAL A 203 -16.63 -4.97 -14.56
C VAL A 203 -17.51 -4.26 -13.54
N SER A 204 -16.97 -4.07 -12.34
CA SER A 204 -17.58 -3.24 -11.30
C SER A 204 -16.60 -2.14 -10.91
N VAL A 205 -17.01 -0.88 -11.08
CA VAL A 205 -16.22 0.29 -10.69
C VAL A 205 -17.05 1.11 -9.72
N SER A 206 -16.50 1.36 -8.53
CA SER A 206 -17.07 2.25 -7.52
C SER A 206 -16.13 3.44 -7.30
N PHE A 207 -16.74 4.63 -7.26
CA PHE A 207 -16.05 5.90 -7.05
C PHE A 207 -16.43 6.46 -5.67
N THR A 208 -15.41 6.78 -4.86
CA THR A 208 -15.52 7.53 -3.61
C THR A 208 -14.85 8.89 -3.82
N GLU A 209 -15.04 9.85 -2.91
CA GLU A 209 -14.44 11.18 -3.04
C GLU A 209 -12.91 11.16 -3.18
N ARG A 210 -12.20 10.25 -2.49
CA ARG A 210 -10.74 10.11 -2.54
C ARG A 210 -10.26 8.69 -2.90
N GLU A 211 -11.15 7.80 -3.32
CA GLU A 211 -10.78 6.40 -3.61
C GLU A 211 -11.46 5.90 -4.88
N LEU A 212 -10.74 5.05 -5.61
CA LEU A 212 -11.25 4.30 -6.75
C LEU A 212 -11.09 2.80 -6.46
N SER A 213 -12.17 2.04 -6.56
CA SER A 213 -12.12 0.57 -6.55
C SER A 213 -12.71 0.02 -7.84
N ALA A 214 -11.91 -0.71 -8.60
CA ALA A 214 -12.29 -1.30 -9.88
C ALA A 214 -11.96 -2.81 -9.90
N THR A 215 -13.00 -3.64 -9.93
CA THR A 215 -12.87 -5.09 -10.10
C THR A 215 -13.20 -5.48 -11.55
N VAL A 216 -12.29 -6.21 -12.19
CA VAL A 216 -12.37 -6.66 -13.57
C VAL A 216 -12.19 -8.17 -13.62
N ARG A 217 -13.18 -8.90 -14.14
CA ARG A 217 -13.05 -10.33 -14.44
C ARG A 217 -12.30 -10.54 -15.75
N LEU A 218 -11.16 -11.22 -15.70
CA LEU A 218 -10.41 -11.61 -16.88
C LEU A 218 -11.06 -12.83 -17.56
N ALA A 219 -10.82 -12.96 -18.86
CA ALA A 219 -11.17 -14.15 -19.62
C ALA A 219 -10.42 -15.43 -19.17
N SER A 220 -9.38 -15.32 -18.34
CA SER A 220 -8.70 -16.45 -17.68
C SER A 220 -9.46 -17.01 -16.48
N GLY A 221 -10.50 -16.31 -15.99
CA GLY A 221 -11.22 -16.66 -14.76
C GLY A 221 -10.73 -15.92 -13.51
N ASP A 222 -9.59 -15.23 -13.60
CA ASP A 222 -9.04 -14.42 -12.51
C ASP A 222 -9.79 -13.10 -12.34
N ASN A 223 -9.92 -12.62 -11.11
CA ASN A 223 -10.42 -11.27 -10.82
C ASN A 223 -9.24 -10.34 -10.57
N TYR A 224 -9.05 -9.33 -11.42
CA TYR A 224 -8.12 -8.23 -11.16
C TYR A 224 -8.85 -7.16 -10.35
N ASN A 225 -8.25 -6.72 -9.23
CA ASN A 225 -8.77 -5.65 -8.41
C ASN A 225 -7.76 -4.50 -8.38
N LEU A 226 -8.23 -3.31 -8.72
CA LEU A 226 -7.47 -2.07 -8.74
C LEU A 226 -8.09 -1.12 -7.70
N ASN A 227 -7.43 -0.97 -6.56
CA ASN A 227 -7.79 -0.01 -5.52
C ASN A 227 -6.75 1.09 -5.50
N LEU A 228 -7.16 2.35 -5.70
CA LEU A 228 -6.27 3.52 -5.71
C LEU A 228 -6.76 4.55 -4.68
N HIS A 229 -5.85 5.04 -3.84
CA HIS A 229 -6.12 6.16 -2.92
C HIS A 229 -5.68 7.47 -3.58
N LEU A 230 -6.65 8.23 -4.09
CA LEU A 230 -6.46 9.39 -4.94
C LEU A 230 -5.90 10.59 -4.15
N LEU A 231 -4.86 11.22 -4.68
CA LEU A 231 -4.20 12.37 -4.04
C LEU A 231 -5.15 13.56 -3.77
N HIS A 232 -6.05 13.83 -4.71
CA HIS A 232 -7.03 14.91 -4.63
C HIS A 232 -8.46 14.39 -4.80
N PRO A 233 -9.47 15.10 -4.25
CA PRO A 233 -10.84 14.66 -4.35
C PRO A 233 -11.39 14.71 -5.79
N ILE A 234 -12.24 13.74 -6.11
CA ILE A 234 -12.98 13.63 -7.38
C ILE A 234 -14.48 13.80 -7.14
N VAL A 235 -15.23 14.07 -8.20
CA VAL A 235 -16.71 14.11 -8.17
C VAL A 235 -17.24 12.75 -8.62
N PRO A 236 -17.71 11.85 -7.72
CA PRO A 236 -18.13 10.50 -8.11
C PRO A 236 -19.28 10.50 -9.11
N GLN A 237 -20.22 11.44 -8.92
CA GLN A 237 -21.44 11.61 -9.72
C GLN A 237 -21.18 11.98 -11.19
N GLN A 238 -20.02 12.57 -11.49
CA GLN A 238 -19.59 12.95 -12.84
C GLN A 238 -18.49 12.03 -13.39
N SER A 239 -18.09 11.03 -12.61
CA SER A 239 -17.08 10.03 -13.00
C SER A 239 -17.76 8.85 -13.69
N ASN A 240 -17.13 8.30 -14.72
CA ASN A 240 -17.67 7.19 -15.51
C ASN A 240 -16.57 6.22 -15.95
N PHE A 241 -16.96 5.07 -16.47
CA PHE A 241 -16.03 4.13 -17.10
C PHE A 241 -16.56 3.65 -18.45
N LYS A 242 -15.65 3.32 -19.36
CA LYS A 242 -15.93 2.75 -20.68
C LYS A 242 -15.16 1.46 -20.85
N ILE A 243 -15.87 0.38 -21.16
CA ILE A 243 -15.29 -0.92 -21.47
C ILE A 243 -15.05 -0.98 -22.98
N LEU A 244 -13.80 -1.15 -23.40
CA LEU A 244 -13.40 -1.40 -24.79
C LEU A 244 -12.88 -2.85 -24.90
N SER A 245 -12.72 -3.34 -26.13
CA SER A 245 -12.24 -4.71 -26.40
C SER A 245 -10.79 -4.97 -25.95
N THR A 246 -9.99 -3.90 -25.84
CA THR A 246 -8.54 -3.95 -25.53
C THR A 246 -8.15 -3.30 -24.21
N LYS A 247 -9.05 -2.53 -23.59
CA LYS A 247 -8.82 -1.80 -22.34
C LYS A 247 -10.12 -1.40 -21.65
N VAL A 248 -10.07 -1.15 -20.35
CA VAL A 248 -11.11 -0.42 -19.61
C VAL A 248 -10.60 0.99 -19.33
N GLU A 249 -11.32 2.02 -19.75
CA GLU A 249 -11.02 3.42 -19.42
C GLU A 249 -11.90 3.88 -18.27
N ILE A 250 -11.29 4.37 -17.20
CA ILE A 250 -11.96 4.94 -16.02
C ILE A 250 -11.68 6.44 -16.03
N LYS A 251 -12.73 7.26 -16.17
CA LYS A 251 -12.66 8.72 -16.24
C LYS A 251 -13.23 9.33 -14.98
N MET A 252 -12.35 9.93 -14.19
CA MET A 252 -12.70 10.60 -12.94
C MET A 252 -12.74 12.11 -13.15
N LYS A 253 -13.82 12.76 -12.72
CA LYS A 253 -13.94 14.23 -12.79
C LYS A 253 -13.22 14.84 -11.58
N LYS A 254 -12.27 15.74 -11.82
CA LYS A 254 -11.62 16.49 -10.73
C LYS A 254 -12.61 17.47 -10.10
N THR A 255 -12.54 17.64 -8.78
CA THR A 255 -13.23 18.73 -8.07
C THR A 255 -12.60 20.07 -8.43
N ASP A 256 -11.28 20.16 -8.23
CA ASP A 256 -10.47 21.36 -8.50
C ASP A 256 -9.69 21.23 -9.82
N ALA A 257 -9.47 22.36 -10.50
CA ALA A 257 -8.66 22.45 -11.72
C ALA A 257 -7.14 22.39 -11.43
N ILE A 258 -6.73 21.46 -10.56
CA ILE A 258 -5.35 21.26 -10.13
C ILE A 258 -4.68 20.19 -11.02
N ARG A 259 -3.41 20.39 -11.35
CA ARG A 259 -2.57 19.38 -12.01
C ARG A 259 -2.02 18.43 -10.95
N TRP A 260 -2.33 17.14 -11.06
CA TRP A 260 -1.91 16.13 -10.10
C TRP A 260 -0.46 15.75 -10.38
N GLU A 261 0.44 15.83 -9.40
CA GLU A 261 1.83 15.37 -9.57
C GLU A 261 1.94 13.84 -9.51
N LYS A 262 1.06 13.21 -8.73
CA LYS A 262 0.93 11.75 -8.59
C LYS A 262 -0.55 11.37 -8.61
N LEU A 263 -0.83 10.14 -9.03
CA LEU A 263 -2.18 9.56 -8.96
C LEU A 263 -2.60 9.26 -7.52
N GLU A 264 -1.64 8.81 -6.71
CA GLU A 264 -1.86 8.36 -5.33
C GLU A 264 -1.05 9.14 -4.30
N GLY A 265 -1.60 9.27 -3.09
CA GLY A 265 -0.88 9.74 -1.90
C GLY A 265 -1.79 10.30 -0.81
N GLU A 266 -1.28 10.32 0.43
CA GLU A 266 -1.89 11.05 1.54
C GLU A 266 -1.67 12.56 1.34
N GLY A 267 -2.72 13.27 0.96
CA GLY A 267 -2.65 14.70 0.64
C GLY A 267 -2.33 15.57 1.86
N GLN A 268 -1.13 16.13 1.92
CA GLN A 268 -0.92 17.42 2.59
C GLN A 268 -1.45 18.53 1.67
N ASP A 269 -2.43 19.31 2.14
CA ASP A 269 -2.96 20.48 1.43
C ASP A 269 -1.94 21.65 1.45
N SER A 270 -0.86 21.50 0.68
CA SER A 270 0.26 22.46 0.64
C SER A 270 0.01 23.62 -0.33
N ASN A 271 -0.66 24.65 0.20
CA ASN A 271 -0.65 26.04 -0.28
C ASN A 271 -1.05 26.25 -1.76
N ILE A 272 -2.37 26.29 -1.99
CA ILE A 272 -2.97 26.64 -3.29
C ILE A 272 -2.55 28.07 -3.70
N LYS A 273 -1.63 28.19 -4.66
CA LYS A 273 -1.50 29.41 -5.48
C LYS A 273 -2.70 29.50 -6.41
N HIS A 274 -3.73 30.16 -5.93
CA HIS A 274 -5.01 30.34 -6.62
C HIS A 274 -4.79 31.07 -7.96
N PHE A 275 -4.94 30.35 -9.08
CA PHE A 275 -4.81 30.92 -10.41
C PHE A 275 -6.12 31.63 -10.80
N ASN A 276 -6.20 32.93 -10.54
CA ASN A 276 -7.39 33.73 -10.75
C ASN A 276 -7.56 34.09 -12.25
N PRO A 277 -8.61 33.64 -12.97
CA PRO A 277 -8.74 33.82 -14.43
C PRO A 277 -8.87 35.27 -14.92
N HIS A 278 -8.99 36.25 -14.01
CA HIS A 278 -9.27 37.65 -14.35
C HIS A 278 -8.19 38.66 -13.93
N GLN A 279 -6.99 38.21 -13.53
CA GLN A 279 -5.91 39.12 -13.16
C GLN A 279 -4.84 39.21 -14.25
N TYR A 280 -5.04 40.16 -15.17
CA TYR A 280 -4.06 40.52 -16.21
C TYR A 280 -2.75 40.98 -15.55
N PRO A 281 -1.59 40.35 -15.84
CA PRO A 281 -0.33 40.80 -15.28
C PRO A 281 0.07 42.13 -15.93
N SER A 282 0.09 43.21 -15.14
CA SER A 282 0.57 44.52 -15.59
C SER A 282 2.02 44.39 -16.07
N SER A 283 2.22 44.61 -17.37
CA SER A 283 3.50 44.42 -18.04
C SER A 283 4.50 45.53 -17.68
N SER A 284 5.38 45.27 -16.72
CA SER A 284 6.57 46.10 -16.50
C SER A 284 7.76 45.26 -16.00
N HIS A 285 8.78 45.15 -16.86
CA HIS A 285 10.14 44.65 -16.60
C HIS A 285 10.36 43.14 -16.38
N CYS A 286 10.48 42.40 -17.49
CA CYS A 286 11.65 41.55 -17.69
C CYS A 286 11.99 41.43 -19.19
N THR A 287 13.16 41.93 -19.60
CA THR A 287 13.68 41.77 -20.96
C THR A 287 14.44 40.45 -21.08
N GLN A 288 13.74 39.37 -21.45
CA GLN A 288 14.36 38.13 -21.93
C GLN A 288 14.00 37.94 -23.41
N LYS A 289 14.96 37.42 -24.20
CA LYS A 289 14.93 37.43 -25.66
C LYS A 289 14.03 36.35 -26.23
N TRP A 290 12.76 36.69 -26.47
CA TRP A 290 11.80 35.83 -27.17
C TRP A 290 12.25 35.44 -28.59
N ASP A 291 13.02 36.28 -29.28
CA ASP A 291 13.57 35.98 -30.61
C ASP A 291 14.41 34.70 -30.68
N LYS A 292 14.96 34.21 -29.56
CA LYS A 292 15.72 32.96 -29.56
C LYS A 292 14.84 31.72 -29.45
N MET A 293 13.82 31.75 -28.58
CA MET A 293 12.85 30.66 -28.45
C MET A 293 12.01 30.46 -29.72
N VAL A 294 11.68 31.52 -30.46
CA VAL A 294 10.95 31.38 -31.74
C VAL A 294 11.80 30.68 -32.81
N VAL A 295 13.13 30.82 -32.76
CA VAL A 295 14.04 30.09 -33.65
C VAL A 295 14.21 28.64 -33.20
N ASP A 296 14.47 28.40 -31.90
CA ASP A 296 14.65 27.06 -31.36
C ASP A 296 13.37 26.20 -31.55
N LEU A 297 12.16 26.75 -31.32
CA LEU A 297 10.87 26.07 -31.58
C LEU A 297 10.66 25.75 -33.07
N GLY A 298 11.08 26.64 -33.98
CA GLY A 298 11.00 26.42 -35.43
C GLY A 298 12.03 25.42 -35.98
N GLU A 299 13.00 25.02 -35.16
CA GLU A 299 13.95 23.93 -35.43
C GLU A 299 13.48 22.61 -34.79
N GLU A 300 12.85 22.65 -33.61
CA GLU A 300 12.22 21.47 -32.97
C GLU A 300 11.01 20.95 -33.76
N GLU A 301 10.09 21.82 -34.24
CA GLU A 301 8.96 21.42 -35.10
C GLU A 301 9.39 20.77 -36.43
N LYS A 302 10.64 20.97 -36.87
CA LYS A 302 11.16 20.31 -38.09
C LYS A 302 11.64 18.88 -37.85
N ASN A 303 11.86 18.48 -36.60
CA ASN A 303 12.65 17.30 -36.27
C ASN A 303 11.88 16.22 -35.50
N GLU A 304 10.67 16.51 -34.99
CA GLU A 304 9.83 15.52 -34.32
C GLU A 304 8.71 14.95 -35.22
N ASN A 305 8.77 13.63 -35.43
CA ASN A 305 7.76 12.74 -35.98
C ASN A 305 7.06 13.12 -37.31
N LEU A 306 7.75 12.73 -38.37
CA LEU A 306 7.20 12.37 -39.67
C LEU A 306 6.10 11.29 -39.55
N GLU A 307 4.82 11.66 -39.55
CA GLU A 307 3.74 10.98 -40.29
C GLU A 307 2.44 11.79 -40.25
N GLY A 308 1.67 11.80 -41.35
CA GLY A 308 0.43 12.57 -41.48
C GLY A 308 0.63 14.02 -41.92
N ASP A 309 0.27 14.97 -41.05
CA ASP A 309 -0.03 16.35 -41.44
C ASP A 309 1.21 17.16 -41.89
N ALA A 310 2.38 16.94 -41.28
CA ALA A 310 3.62 17.60 -41.69
C ALA A 310 4.10 17.16 -43.08
N ALA A 311 3.83 15.90 -43.45
CA ALA A 311 4.14 15.37 -44.78
C ALA A 311 3.16 15.90 -45.83
N LEU A 312 1.87 15.98 -45.50
CA LEU A 312 0.85 16.62 -46.34
C LEU A 312 1.16 18.11 -46.58
N ASN A 313 1.53 18.85 -45.53
CA ASN A 313 1.89 20.26 -45.65
C ASN A 313 3.14 20.49 -46.50
N LYS A 314 4.18 19.63 -46.39
CA LYS A 314 5.33 19.67 -47.32
C LYS A 314 4.92 19.34 -48.76
N LEU A 315 4.04 18.37 -48.97
CA LEU A 315 3.50 18.03 -50.29
C LEU A 315 2.72 19.21 -50.90
N PHE A 316 1.87 19.89 -50.12
CA PHE A 316 1.14 21.08 -50.58
C PHE A 316 2.07 22.26 -50.90
N GLN A 317 3.12 22.49 -50.10
CA GLN A 317 4.14 23.49 -50.39
C GLN A 317 4.86 23.18 -51.72
N GLN A 318 5.20 21.91 -51.96
CA GLN A 318 5.85 21.49 -53.21
C GLN A 318 4.90 21.63 -54.43
N ILE A 319 3.64 21.22 -54.30
CA ILE A 319 2.64 21.40 -55.37
C ILE A 319 2.43 22.89 -55.68
N TYR A 320 2.52 23.76 -54.67
CA TYR A 320 2.40 25.21 -54.87
C TYR A 320 3.67 25.84 -55.48
N SER A 321 4.87 25.35 -55.14
CA SER A 321 6.12 25.84 -55.76
C SER A 321 6.25 25.41 -57.22
N ASP A 322 5.95 24.14 -57.49
CA ASP A 322 6.15 23.51 -58.81
C ASP A 322 4.96 23.75 -59.75
N GLY A 323 3.81 24.18 -59.21
CA GLY A 323 2.59 24.45 -59.95
C GLY A 323 2.66 25.71 -60.84
N SER A 324 1.97 25.63 -61.98
CA SER A 324 1.71 26.81 -62.82
C SER A 324 0.79 27.81 -62.10
N ASP A 325 0.75 29.05 -62.58
CA ASP A 325 -0.05 30.10 -61.92
C ASP A 325 -1.56 29.81 -61.93
N GLU A 326 -2.04 28.98 -62.88
CA GLU A 326 -3.43 28.47 -62.85
C GLU A 326 -3.66 27.48 -61.70
N VAL A 327 -2.70 26.61 -61.40
CA VAL A 327 -2.75 25.66 -60.26
C VAL A 327 -2.74 26.43 -58.94
N LYS A 328 -1.83 27.41 -58.79
CA LYS A 328 -1.77 28.29 -57.61
C LYS A 328 -3.09 29.04 -57.41
N ARG A 329 -3.69 29.53 -58.48
CA ARG A 329 -5.00 30.23 -58.45
C ARG A 329 -6.15 29.28 -58.08
N ALA A 330 -6.12 28.04 -58.54
CA ALA A 330 -7.09 27.00 -58.18
C ALA A 330 -6.99 26.62 -56.69
N MET A 331 -5.77 26.41 -56.19
CA MET A 331 -5.49 26.10 -54.79
C MET A 331 -5.96 27.25 -53.89
N ASN A 332 -5.53 28.49 -54.17
CA ASN A 332 -5.92 29.64 -53.36
C ASN A 332 -7.44 29.89 -53.37
N LYS A 333 -8.11 29.75 -54.51
CA LYS A 333 -9.58 29.90 -54.59
C LYS A 333 -10.31 28.80 -53.79
N SER A 334 -9.94 27.53 -54.01
CA SER A 334 -10.60 26.39 -53.34
C SER A 334 -10.38 26.41 -51.83
N PHE A 335 -9.18 26.74 -51.37
CA PHE A 335 -8.85 26.85 -49.95
C PHE A 335 -9.62 28.00 -49.28
N MET A 336 -9.71 29.18 -49.91
CA MET A 336 -10.47 30.31 -49.36
C MET A 336 -11.99 30.07 -49.34
N GLU A 337 -12.56 29.47 -50.39
CA GLU A 337 -14.01 29.20 -50.45
C GLU A 337 -14.45 28.09 -49.48
N SER A 338 -13.61 27.05 -49.28
CA SER A 338 -13.89 25.93 -48.37
C SER A 338 -13.52 26.20 -46.90
N GLY A 339 -13.05 27.41 -46.55
CA GLY A 339 -12.59 27.71 -45.19
C GLY A 339 -11.37 26.89 -44.75
N GLY A 340 -10.57 26.42 -45.70
CA GLY A 340 -9.35 25.65 -45.46
C GLY A 340 -9.50 24.13 -45.46
N THR A 341 -10.70 23.57 -45.69
CA THR A 341 -10.92 22.11 -45.61
C THR A 341 -10.79 21.36 -46.93
N VAL A 342 -10.85 22.05 -48.09
CA VAL A 342 -10.77 21.43 -49.42
C VAL A 342 -9.76 22.16 -50.31
N LEU A 343 -8.79 21.42 -50.85
CA LEU A 343 -7.77 21.92 -51.77
C LEU A 343 -7.90 21.24 -53.13
N SER A 344 -7.96 22.02 -54.21
CA SER A 344 -8.07 21.52 -55.58
C SER A 344 -7.10 22.24 -56.53
N THR A 345 -6.46 21.48 -57.41
CA THR A 345 -5.42 21.95 -58.33
C THR A 345 -5.94 22.27 -59.74
N ASN A 346 -7.21 21.96 -60.06
CA ASN A 346 -7.76 22.13 -61.41
C ASN A 346 -8.58 23.42 -61.56
N TRP A 347 -7.98 24.43 -62.20
CA TRP A 347 -8.61 25.75 -62.44
C TRP A 347 -9.88 25.69 -63.30
N THR A 348 -9.98 24.76 -64.25
CA THR A 348 -11.15 24.69 -65.16
C THR A 348 -12.45 24.30 -64.45
N ASP A 349 -12.31 23.58 -63.33
CA ASP A 349 -13.38 23.09 -62.48
C ASP A 349 -13.72 24.13 -61.40
N VAL A 350 -12.76 24.45 -60.53
CA VAL A 350 -12.97 25.43 -59.44
C VAL A 350 -13.12 26.87 -59.91
N GLY A 351 -12.72 27.21 -61.13
CA GLY A 351 -12.95 28.54 -61.69
C GLY A 351 -14.45 28.85 -61.84
N LYS A 352 -15.27 27.85 -62.19
CA LYS A 352 -16.70 28.00 -62.51
C LYS A 352 -17.64 27.68 -61.36
N ARG A 353 -17.32 26.67 -60.53
CA ARG A 353 -18.12 26.32 -59.34
C ARG A 353 -17.64 27.06 -58.10
N LYS A 354 -18.47 27.06 -57.05
CA LYS A 354 -18.01 27.30 -55.68
C LYS A 354 -17.54 25.98 -55.07
N VAL A 355 -16.54 26.05 -54.21
CA VAL A 355 -16.12 24.87 -53.41
C VAL A 355 -16.80 24.94 -52.05
N ASP A 356 -17.71 24.01 -51.79
CA ASP A 356 -18.42 23.93 -50.51
C ASP A 356 -17.52 23.43 -49.37
N MET A 357 -17.81 23.90 -48.16
CA MET A 357 -17.12 23.50 -46.94
C MET A 357 -17.46 22.04 -46.60
N ASN A 358 -16.46 21.17 -46.61
CA ASN A 358 -16.60 19.79 -46.15
C ASN A 358 -15.65 19.58 -44.97
N PRO A 359 -16.09 19.84 -43.72
CA PRO A 359 -15.25 19.62 -42.54
C PRO A 359 -15.08 18.10 -42.28
N PRO A 360 -14.00 17.67 -41.60
CA PRO A 360 -13.85 16.30 -41.14
C PRO A 360 -15.01 15.85 -40.24
N ASP A 361 -15.33 14.55 -40.24
CA ASP A 361 -16.53 13.96 -39.61
C ASP A 361 -16.73 14.27 -38.11
N ASP A 362 -15.70 14.75 -37.40
CA ASP A 362 -15.68 15.00 -35.96
C ASP A 362 -15.78 16.51 -35.59
N VAL A 363 -16.00 17.41 -36.57
CA VAL A 363 -16.08 18.87 -36.35
C VAL A 363 -17.22 19.55 -37.13
N GLU A 364 -18.19 20.12 -36.42
CA GLU A 364 -19.29 20.90 -37.02
C GLU A 364 -18.88 22.37 -37.29
N PHE A 365 -19.08 22.84 -38.53
CA PHE A 365 -18.87 24.24 -38.87
C PHE A 365 -19.96 25.13 -38.27
N LYS A 366 -19.59 25.95 -37.27
CA LYS A 366 -20.51 26.90 -36.63
C LYS A 366 -20.31 28.30 -37.19
N LYS A 367 -21.29 28.77 -37.96
CA LYS A 367 -21.34 30.15 -38.45
C LYS A 367 -21.70 31.11 -37.30
N TYR A 368 -20.79 32.03 -37.01
CA TYR A 368 -20.95 33.14 -36.06
C TYR A 368 -21.50 34.40 -36.75
#